data_AF-A0A0Q6MC52-F1
#
_entry.id   AF-A0A0Q6MC52-F1
#
_cell.length_a   1.000
_cell.length_b   1.000
_cell.length_c   1.000
_cell.angle_alpha   90.00
_cell.angle_beta   90.00
_cell.angle_gamma   90.00
#
_symmetry.space_group_name_H-M   'P 1'
#
loop_
_entity.id
_entity.type
_entity.pdbx_description
1 polymer ?
#
loop_
_entity_poly.entity_id
_entity_poly.type
_entity_poly.pdbx_seq_one_letter_code
_entity_poly.pdbx_strand_id
1 'polypeptide(L)'
;MLQLLQSAPPAAGGSAAWSLANSWTYSADVANVDFTNLGSYNELMLLVRNITVSVSGVRVLYVSTDNGANYRNTSGDYVNLVANNIEANTTGVGFGTSNSALARSGIIKIPQSGLNGVPKIIENQTLGLGSVFVQSTSPINAVRITNNTGGNLTGGTIHVFGR
;
A
#
# COMPACT_ATOMS: atom_id res chain seq x y z
N MET A 1 -54.31 2.26 -11.73
CA MET A 1 -53.22 3.14 -11.25
C MET A 1 -52.40 2.32 -10.26
N LEU A 2 -51.27 1.76 -10.70
CA LEU A 2 -50.45 0.84 -9.91
C LEU A 2 -49.37 1.65 -9.19
N GLN A 3 -49.49 1.82 -7.88
CA GLN A 3 -48.53 2.58 -7.07
C GLN A 3 -47.33 1.69 -6.77
N LEU A 4 -46.18 1.96 -7.41
CA LEU A 4 -44.90 1.34 -7.06
C LEU A 4 -44.56 1.72 -5.62
N LEU A 5 -44.52 0.73 -4.71
CA LEU A 5 -43.85 0.89 -3.42
C LEU A 5 -42.36 1.01 -3.68
N GLN A 6 -41.83 2.23 -3.59
CA GLN A 6 -40.40 2.46 -3.56
C GLN A 6 -39.92 2.07 -2.16
N SER A 7 -39.27 0.91 -2.02
CA SER A 7 -38.63 0.51 -0.77
C SER A 7 -37.60 1.56 -0.39
N ALA A 8 -37.61 1.98 0.88
CA ALA A 8 -36.61 2.89 1.39
C ALA A 8 -35.18 2.38 1.06
N PRO A 9 -34.24 3.26 0.69
CA PRO A 9 -32.86 2.84 0.50
C PRO A 9 -32.35 2.20 1.81
N PRO A 10 -31.54 1.13 1.74
CA PRO A 10 -30.94 0.55 2.93
C PRO A 10 -30.22 1.65 3.70
N ALA A 11 -30.35 1.63 5.03
CA ALA A 11 -29.63 2.55 5.91
C ALA A 11 -28.15 2.53 5.51
N ALA A 12 -27.60 3.71 5.21
CA ALA A 12 -26.19 3.85 4.87
C ALA A 12 -25.37 3.39 6.08
N GLY A 13 -24.93 2.12 6.05
CA GLY A 13 -23.93 1.61 6.99
C GLY A 13 -22.68 2.44 6.78
N GLY A 14 -22.44 3.41 7.67
CA GLY A 14 -21.26 4.26 7.60
C GLY A 14 -20.02 3.38 7.56
N SER A 15 -19.16 3.56 6.56
CA SER A 15 -17.89 2.84 6.49
C SER A 15 -17.12 3.06 7.79
N ALA A 16 -16.57 1.99 8.37
CA ALA A 16 -15.79 2.07 9.60
C ALA A 16 -14.74 3.20 9.53
N ALA A 17 -14.53 3.89 10.64
CA ALA A 17 -13.53 4.95 10.72
C ALA A 17 -12.13 4.34 10.60
N TRP A 18 -11.20 5.08 9.98
CA TRP A 18 -9.80 4.68 9.95
C TRP A 18 -9.23 4.66 11.37
N SER A 19 -8.58 3.56 11.71
CA SER A 19 -7.87 3.40 12.99
C SER A 19 -6.38 3.18 12.73
N LEU A 20 -5.52 3.65 13.64
CA LEU A 20 -4.09 3.35 13.56
C LEU A 20 -3.88 1.86 13.85
N ALA A 21 -3.45 1.11 12.84
CA ALA A 21 -3.14 -0.30 12.98
C ALA A 21 -1.72 -0.49 13.55
N ASN A 22 -0.75 0.26 13.03
CA ASN A 22 0.63 0.21 13.47
C ASN A 22 1.41 1.45 13.00
N SER A 23 2.59 1.71 13.58
CA SER A 23 3.47 2.79 13.14
C SER A 23 4.94 2.47 13.40
N TRP A 24 5.79 3.19 12.68
CA TRP A 24 7.23 3.21 12.90
C TRP A 24 7.69 4.66 12.94
N THR A 25 8.51 4.97 13.93
CA THR A 25 9.21 6.24 14.04
C THR A 25 10.69 5.93 14.10
N TYR A 26 11.47 6.61 13.28
CA TYR A 26 12.91 6.41 13.23
C TYR A 26 13.53 6.56 14.62
N SER A 27 14.27 5.52 15.02
CA SER A 27 15.13 5.50 16.21
C SER A 27 16.53 4.98 15.89
N ALA A 28 16.67 4.18 14.83
CA ALA A 28 17.92 3.68 14.29
C ALA A 28 17.75 3.31 12.81
N ASP A 29 18.87 3.24 12.10
CA ASP A 29 18.94 2.82 10.71
C ASP A 29 18.45 1.38 10.53
N VAL A 30 17.51 1.18 9.61
CA VAL A 30 16.97 -0.15 9.28
C VAL A 30 16.85 -0.32 7.77
N ALA A 31 17.14 -1.52 7.27
CA ALA A 31 16.99 -1.80 5.84
C ALA A 31 15.51 -1.82 5.40
N ASN A 32 14.63 -2.34 6.27
CA ASN A 32 13.21 -2.52 5.99
C ASN A 32 12.39 -2.19 7.25
N VAL A 33 11.16 -1.75 7.04
CA VAL A 33 10.15 -1.64 8.08
C VAL A 33 8.95 -2.49 7.70
N ASP A 34 8.67 -3.49 8.54
CA ASP A 34 7.66 -4.50 8.30
C ASP A 34 6.48 -4.30 9.25
N PHE A 35 5.27 -4.34 8.70
CA PHE A 35 4.03 -4.33 9.44
C PHE A 35 3.26 -5.61 9.14
N THR A 36 3.14 -6.46 10.15
CA THR A 36 2.45 -7.75 10.07
C THR A 36 1.12 -7.70 10.82
N ASN A 37 0.35 -8.79 10.76
CA ASN A 37 -0.93 -8.99 11.43
C ASN A 37 -2.01 -7.98 10.98
N LEU A 38 -2.02 -7.63 9.70
CA LEU A 38 -2.98 -6.68 9.11
C LEU A 38 -4.23 -7.35 8.53
N GLY A 39 -4.33 -8.68 8.62
CA GLY A 39 -5.40 -9.46 7.99
C GLY A 39 -6.81 -9.22 8.56
N SER A 40 -6.93 -8.51 9.69
CA SER A 40 -8.22 -8.12 10.28
C SER A 40 -8.87 -6.90 9.61
N TYR A 41 -8.15 -6.20 8.73
CA TYR A 41 -8.62 -4.98 8.08
C TYR A 41 -9.02 -5.24 6.63
N ASN A 42 -10.18 -4.71 6.23
CA ASN A 42 -10.69 -4.82 4.87
C ASN A 42 -10.06 -3.78 3.94
N GLU A 43 -9.68 -2.62 4.48
CA GLU A 43 -8.90 -1.60 3.79
C GLU A 43 -7.65 -1.22 4.56
N LEU A 44 -6.58 -0.92 3.84
CA LEU A 44 -5.34 -0.38 4.40
C LEU A 44 -5.01 0.98 3.80
N MET A 45 -4.42 1.85 4.61
CA MET A 45 -3.85 3.12 4.18
C MET A 45 -2.49 3.32 4.85
N LEU A 46 -1.49 3.68 4.06
CA LEU A 46 -0.14 3.95 4.53
C LEU A 46 0.18 5.42 4.32
N LEU A 47 0.64 6.07 5.39
CA LEU A 47 1.17 7.44 5.36
C LEU A 47 2.66 7.38 5.67
N VAL A 48 3.47 7.66 4.67
CA VAL A 48 4.93 7.77 4.77
C VAL A 48 5.29 9.25 4.86
N ARG A 49 6.06 9.64 5.88
CA ARG A 49 6.45 11.03 6.11
C ARG A 49 7.95 11.18 6.27
N ASN A 50 8.54 11.98 5.39
CA ASN A 50 9.94 12.42 5.44
C ASN A 50 10.94 11.27 5.61
N ILE A 51 10.69 10.13 4.98
CA ILE A 51 11.64 9.01 5.02
C ILE A 51 12.88 9.41 4.24
N THR A 52 14.04 9.39 4.89
CA THR A 52 15.37 9.53 4.27
C THR A 52 16.02 8.16 4.09
N VAL A 53 16.98 8.05 3.16
CA VAL A 53 17.69 6.79 2.90
C VAL A 53 19.19 7.04 2.77
N SER A 54 20.00 6.04 3.10
CA SER A 54 21.47 6.13 3.01
C SER A 54 22.00 6.02 1.58
N VAL A 55 21.21 5.47 0.64
CA VAL A 55 21.57 5.30 -0.78
C VAL A 55 20.42 5.80 -1.64
N SER A 56 20.72 6.57 -2.70
CA SER A 56 19.69 7.06 -3.62
C SER A 56 18.86 5.92 -4.22
N GLY A 57 17.55 5.97 -3.98
CA GLY A 57 16.58 5.01 -4.49
C GLY A 57 15.15 5.49 -4.29
N VAL A 58 14.20 4.63 -4.65
CA VAL A 58 12.77 4.84 -4.45
C VAL A 58 12.35 4.14 -3.16
N ARG A 59 11.55 4.82 -2.32
CA ARG A 59 10.85 4.17 -1.20
C ARG A 59 9.73 3.36 -1.82
N VAL A 60 9.72 2.06 -1.60
CA VAL A 60 8.77 1.15 -2.23
C VAL A 60 8.01 0.39 -1.15
N LEU A 61 6.72 0.21 -1.42
CA LEU A 61 5.83 -0.69 -0.71
C LEU A 61 5.87 -2.07 -1.37
N TYR A 62 6.11 -3.10 -0.56
CA TYR A 62 5.83 -4.49 -0.88
C TYR A 62 4.71 -5.02 -0.01
N VAL A 63 3.91 -5.94 -0.56
CA VAL A 63 2.82 -6.60 0.15
C VAL A 63 3.14 -8.08 0.38
N SER A 64 2.50 -8.66 1.38
CA SER A 64 2.57 -10.08 1.70
C SER A 64 1.16 -10.59 2.00
N THR A 65 0.92 -11.84 1.61
CA THR A 65 -0.32 -12.59 1.89
C THR A 65 -0.07 -13.73 2.90
N ASP A 66 1.15 -13.86 3.41
CA ASP A 66 1.62 -14.90 4.33
C ASP A 66 2.25 -14.30 5.61
N ASN A 67 1.70 -13.18 6.04
CA ASN A 67 2.01 -12.47 7.28
C ASN A 67 3.49 -12.07 7.42
N GLY A 68 4.13 -11.70 6.31
CA GLY A 68 5.51 -11.21 6.27
C GLY A 68 6.57 -12.30 6.09
N ALA A 69 6.16 -13.57 5.91
CA ALA A 69 7.12 -14.62 5.56
C ALA A 69 7.74 -14.39 4.18
N ASN A 70 6.94 -13.96 3.20
CA ASN A 70 7.42 -13.57 1.88
C ASN A 70 6.77 -12.24 1.44
N TYR A 71 7.61 -11.27 1.11
CA TYR A 71 7.19 -10.02 0.48
C TYR A 71 7.35 -10.10 -1.03
N ARG A 72 6.29 -9.78 -1.76
CA ARG A 72 6.25 -9.82 -3.22
C ARG A 72 7.04 -8.65 -3.78
N ASN A 73 8.13 -8.95 -4.48
CA ASN A 73 9.12 -7.98 -4.97
C ASN A 73 9.77 -8.36 -6.32
N THR A 74 9.17 -9.29 -7.06
CA THR A 74 9.66 -9.76 -8.37
C THR A 74 8.89 -9.06 -9.49
N SER A 75 9.52 -8.91 -10.66
CA SER A 75 8.86 -8.32 -11.83
C SER A 75 7.63 -9.14 -12.21
N GLY A 76 6.48 -8.49 -12.34
CA GLY A 76 5.21 -9.14 -12.63
C GLY A 76 4.39 -9.49 -11.39
N ASP A 77 4.90 -9.26 -10.17
CA ASP A 77 4.08 -9.33 -8.96
C ASP A 77 3.01 -8.22 -8.93
N TYR A 78 3.33 -7.10 -9.58
CA TYR A 78 2.47 -5.94 -9.72
C TYR A 78 2.46 -5.45 -11.16
N VAL A 79 1.36 -4.80 -11.53
CA VAL A 79 1.17 -4.15 -12.83
C VAL A 79 0.83 -2.69 -12.60
N ASN A 80 1.57 -1.79 -13.24
CA ASN A 80 1.26 -0.37 -13.28
C ASN A 80 0.58 0.00 -14.58
N LEU A 81 -0.31 0.99 -14.53
CA LEU A 81 -0.73 1.70 -15.74
C LEU A 81 0.28 2.81 -16.01
N VAL A 82 0.97 2.75 -17.15
CA VAL A 82 1.94 3.77 -17.57
C VAL A 82 1.32 4.72 -18.61
N ALA A 83 2.13 5.60 -19.21
CA ALA A 83 1.68 6.48 -20.27
C ALA A 83 0.90 5.71 -21.36
N ASN A 84 -0.16 6.32 -21.88
CA ASN A 84 -1.12 5.71 -22.82
C ASN A 84 -1.95 4.55 -22.24
N ASN A 85 -2.03 4.42 -20.90
CA ASN A 85 -2.84 3.40 -20.21
C ASN A 85 -2.42 1.96 -20.55
N ILE A 86 -1.14 1.75 -20.83
CA ILE A 86 -0.57 0.43 -21.08
C ILE A 86 -0.16 -0.19 -19.75
N GLU A 87 -0.37 -1.49 -19.60
CA GLU A 87 0.11 -2.26 -18.45
C GLU A 87 1.61 -2.52 -18.54
N ALA A 88 2.34 -2.26 -17.45
CA ALA A 88 3.75 -2.56 -17.32
C ALA A 88 4.04 -3.30 -16.01
N ASN A 89 4.75 -4.42 -16.11
CA ASN A 89 5.20 -5.19 -14.96
C ASN A 89 6.15 -4.35 -14.10
N THR A 90 5.97 -4.42 -12.78
CA THR A 90 6.85 -3.80 -11.79
C THR A 90 7.09 -4.74 -10.62
N THR A 91 8.06 -4.39 -9.78
CA THR A 91 8.44 -5.14 -8.58
C THR A 91 7.78 -4.59 -7.31
N GLY A 92 7.14 -3.43 -7.36
CA GLY A 92 6.45 -2.85 -6.21
C GLY A 92 5.90 -1.45 -6.50
N VAL A 93 5.34 -0.83 -5.45
CA VAL A 93 4.66 0.46 -5.54
C VAL A 93 5.49 1.55 -4.86
N GLY A 94 6.05 2.47 -5.64
CA GLY A 94 6.89 3.55 -5.13
C GLY A 94 6.09 4.70 -4.53
N PHE A 95 6.58 5.30 -3.43
CA PHE A 95 6.07 6.57 -2.87
C PHE A 95 6.64 7.82 -3.60
N GLY A 96 7.37 7.62 -4.70
CA GLY A 96 8.01 8.64 -5.52
C GLY A 96 8.37 8.06 -6.90
N THR A 97 8.67 8.91 -7.88
CA THR A 97 9.02 8.47 -9.25
C THR A 97 10.52 8.50 -9.55
N SER A 98 11.33 9.10 -8.69
CA SER A 98 12.76 9.31 -8.91
C SER A 98 13.63 8.77 -7.78
N ASN A 99 14.80 8.26 -8.15
CA ASN A 99 15.83 7.85 -7.20
C ASN A 99 16.36 9.08 -6.47
N SER A 100 16.38 9.06 -5.13
CA SER A 100 16.92 10.15 -4.34
C SER A 100 17.29 9.72 -2.93
N ALA A 101 18.35 10.28 -2.36
CA ALA A 101 18.64 10.16 -0.93
C ALA A 101 17.80 11.12 -0.07
N LEU A 102 17.30 12.21 -0.66
CA LEU A 102 16.50 13.23 0.04
C LEU A 102 15.18 12.66 0.55
N ALA A 103 14.63 13.27 1.60
CA ALA A 103 13.39 12.87 2.23
C ALA A 103 12.23 12.74 1.22
N ARG A 104 11.41 11.70 1.39
CA ARG A 104 10.19 11.47 0.59
C ARG A 104 9.00 11.17 1.50
N SER A 105 7.84 11.66 1.08
CA SER A 105 6.55 11.47 1.74
C SER A 105 5.55 11.01 0.70
N GLY A 106 4.53 10.26 1.12
CA GLY A 106 3.48 9.81 0.23
C GLY A 106 2.36 9.09 0.97
N ILE A 107 1.25 8.91 0.26
CA ILE A 107 0.08 8.19 0.76
C ILE A 107 -0.27 7.08 -0.22
N ILE A 108 -0.43 5.87 0.30
CA ILE A 108 -0.93 4.71 -0.46
C ILE A 108 -2.21 4.21 0.20
N LYS A 109 -3.22 3.89 -0.61
CA LYS A 109 -4.45 3.23 -0.16
C LYS A 109 -4.63 1.89 -0.86
N ILE A 110 -5.11 0.90 -0.14
CA ILE A 110 -5.46 -0.43 -0.65
C ILE A 110 -6.92 -0.71 -0.22
N PRO A 111 -7.93 -0.30 -1.02
CA PRO A 111 -9.34 -0.34 -0.64
C PRO A 111 -9.95 -1.74 -0.51
N GLN A 112 -9.22 -2.80 -0.89
CA GLN A 112 -9.73 -4.18 -0.88
C GLN A 112 -8.69 -5.15 -0.32
N SER A 113 -7.82 -4.66 0.58
CA SER A 113 -6.70 -5.43 1.14
C SER A 113 -7.15 -6.71 1.83
N GLY A 114 -8.25 -6.69 2.59
CA GLY A 114 -8.70 -7.83 3.40
C GLY A 114 -9.64 -8.81 2.69
N LEU A 115 -10.13 -8.45 1.49
CA LEU A 115 -11.09 -9.29 0.77
C LEU A 115 -10.36 -10.51 0.15
N ASN A 116 -11.02 -11.66 0.05
CA ASN A 116 -10.45 -12.82 -0.65
C ASN A 116 -11.07 -12.96 -2.05
N GLY A 117 -10.29 -13.41 -3.04
CA GLY A 117 -10.79 -13.72 -4.38
C GLY A 117 -11.05 -12.49 -5.27
N VAL A 118 -10.61 -11.30 -4.87
CA VAL A 118 -10.76 -10.06 -5.66
C VAL A 118 -9.39 -9.43 -5.96
N PRO A 119 -9.23 -8.75 -7.12
CA PRO A 119 -8.03 -7.98 -7.43
C PRO A 119 -7.68 -6.98 -6.33
N LYS A 120 -6.38 -6.73 -6.16
CA LYS A 120 -5.88 -5.80 -5.15
C LYS A 120 -5.36 -4.54 -5.84
N ILE A 121 -6.19 -3.50 -5.85
CA ILE A 121 -5.78 -2.18 -6.34
C ILE A 121 -4.99 -1.48 -5.25
N ILE A 122 -3.86 -0.89 -5.62
CA ILE A 122 -2.99 -0.09 -4.78
C ILE A 122 -2.93 1.32 -5.38
N GLU A 123 -3.52 2.27 -4.68
CA GLU A 123 -3.66 3.65 -5.13
C GLU A 123 -2.55 4.50 -4.52
N ASN A 124 -1.67 5.06 -5.35
CA ASN A 124 -0.76 6.11 -4.91
C ASN A 124 -1.43 7.48 -5.08
N GLN A 125 -1.84 8.07 -3.95
CA GLN A 125 -2.59 9.32 -3.93
C GLN A 125 -1.74 10.56 -4.25
N THR A 126 -0.40 10.45 -4.19
CA THR A 126 0.52 11.55 -4.47
C THR A 126 0.89 11.63 -5.95
N LEU A 127 0.93 10.50 -6.65
CA LEU A 127 1.40 10.41 -8.04
C LEU A 127 0.30 10.09 -9.04
N GLY A 128 -0.89 9.68 -8.60
CA GLY A 128 -2.04 9.36 -9.45
C GLY A 128 -1.91 8.04 -10.23
N LEU A 129 -0.71 7.50 -10.38
CA LEU A 129 -0.51 6.16 -10.95
C LEU A 129 -0.93 5.09 -9.92
N GLY A 130 -1.93 4.29 -10.29
CA GLY A 130 -2.34 3.11 -9.56
C GLY A 130 -1.56 1.87 -10.00
N SER A 131 -1.36 0.94 -9.05
CA SER A 131 -0.80 -0.39 -9.30
C SER A 131 -1.86 -1.44 -8.99
N VAL A 132 -1.86 -2.55 -9.71
CA VAL A 132 -2.61 -3.75 -9.32
C VAL A 132 -1.62 -4.78 -8.83
N PHE A 133 -1.85 -5.32 -7.64
CA PHE A 133 -1.15 -6.52 -7.18
C PHE A 133 -1.84 -7.74 -7.80
N VAL A 134 -1.13 -8.42 -8.68
CA VAL A 134 -1.68 -9.47 -9.57
C VAL A 134 -1.21 -10.87 -9.20
N GLN A 135 -0.19 -10.98 -8.35
CA GLN A 135 0.37 -12.28 -7.96
C GLN A 135 -0.61 -13.13 -7.16
N SER A 136 -1.55 -12.52 -6.42
CA SER A 136 -2.53 -13.22 -5.62
C SER A 136 -3.80 -12.39 -5.41
N THR A 137 -4.93 -13.07 -5.25
CA THR A 137 -6.22 -12.49 -4.83
C THR A 137 -6.51 -12.68 -3.33
N SER A 138 -5.59 -13.33 -2.60
CA SER A 138 -5.68 -13.51 -1.16
C SER A 138 -5.58 -12.17 -0.41
N PRO A 139 -6.07 -12.11 0.84
CA PRO A 139 -5.92 -10.93 1.67
C PRO A 139 -4.45 -10.54 1.87
N ILE A 140 -4.17 -9.25 1.73
CA ILE A 140 -2.89 -8.65 2.13
C ILE A 140 -2.91 -8.52 3.66
N ASN A 141 -2.00 -9.22 4.33
CA ASN A 141 -1.94 -9.30 5.78
C ASN A 141 -0.60 -8.79 6.35
N ALA A 142 0.34 -8.41 5.48
CA ALA A 142 1.52 -7.66 5.87
C ALA A 142 2.00 -6.74 4.75
N VAL A 143 2.70 -5.68 5.14
CA VAL A 143 3.32 -4.71 4.23
C VAL A 143 4.75 -4.40 4.68
N ARG A 144 5.62 -4.08 3.72
CA ARG A 144 7.02 -3.70 3.95
C ARG A 144 7.31 -2.39 3.24
N ILE A 145 7.99 -1.50 3.93
CA ILE A 145 8.59 -0.29 3.35
C ILE A 145 10.10 -0.48 3.28
N THR A 146 10.67 -0.22 2.11
CA THR A 146 12.11 -0.37 1.86
C THR A 146 12.61 0.63 0.83
N ASN A 147 13.92 0.67 0.62
CA ASN A 147 14.55 1.34 -0.51
C ASN A 147 14.90 0.31 -1.60
N ASN A 148 14.40 0.49 -2.82
CA ASN A 148 14.54 -0.52 -3.89
C ASN A 148 15.99 -0.79 -4.34
N THR A 149 16.89 0.19 -4.18
CA THR A 149 18.33 0.06 -4.47
C THR A 149 19.10 -0.56 -3.30
N GLY A 150 18.44 -0.92 -2.21
CA GLY A 150 19.07 -1.34 -0.94
C GLY A 150 19.48 -0.15 -0.06
N GLY A 151 20.28 -0.41 0.98
CA GLY A 151 20.63 0.58 2.00
C GLY A 151 19.56 0.74 3.08
N ASN A 152 19.79 1.67 4.00
CA ASN A 152 18.96 1.85 5.20
C ASN A 152 18.01 3.03 5.03
N LEU A 153 16.84 2.92 5.66
CA LEU A 153 15.98 4.03 6.02
C LEU A 153 16.59 4.72 7.24
N THR A 154 16.89 6.02 7.12
CA THR A 154 17.74 6.77 8.08
C THR A 154 16.98 7.89 8.81
N GLY A 155 15.66 7.93 8.68
CA GLY A 155 14.85 9.02 9.22
C GLY A 155 13.37 8.90 8.83
N GLY A 156 12.53 9.70 9.48
CA GLY A 156 11.11 9.87 9.17
C GLY A 156 10.16 8.99 10.00
N THR A 157 8.90 8.92 9.55
CA THR A 157 7.84 8.12 10.19
C THR A 157 6.95 7.43 9.16
N ILE A 158 6.37 6.30 9.55
CA ILE A 158 5.42 5.52 8.76
C ILE A 158 4.22 5.21 9.65
N HIS A 159 3.01 5.44 9.16
CA HIS A 159 1.77 5.06 9.83
C HIS A 159 0.96 4.15 8.91
N VAL A 160 0.47 3.05 9.46
CA VAL A 160 -0.47 2.14 8.80
C VAL A 160 -1.81 2.27 9.50
N PHE A 161 -2.83 2.61 8.72
CA PHE A 161 -4.21 2.67 9.15
C PHE A 161 -4.99 1.52 8.54
N GLY A 162 -5.99 1.04 9.27
CA GLY A 162 -6.88 -0.01 8.82
C GLY A 162 -8.33 0.23 9.24
N ARG A 163 -9.26 -0.35 8.47
CA ARG A 163 -10.70 -0.40 8.76
C ARG A 163 -11.38 -1.61 8.15
#